data_AF-A0A920TK80-F1
#
_entry.id   AF-A0A920TK80-F1
#
_cell.length_a   1.000
_cell.length_b   1.000
_cell.length_c   1.000
_cell.angle_alpha   90.00
_cell.angle_beta   90.00
_cell.angle_gamma   90.00
#
_symmetry.space_group_name_H-M   'P 1'
#
loop_
_entity.id
_entity.type
_entity.pdbx_description
1 polymer ?
#
loop_
_entity_poly.entity_id
_entity_poly.type
_entity_poly.pdbx_seq_one_letter_code
_entity_poly.pdbx_strand_id
1 'polypeptide(L)'
;MFVPKLPPRISTLTQQLARNLYDTIGFKKTVTRKIKEMITAIQIEKTYTKDEILEMYLNSVHFGHGTYGVEAAAKRFFAKEAEDLSIDECALLVGLLPAPPGIHRFDTR
;
A
#
# COMPACT_ATOMS: atom_id res chain seq x y z
N MET A 1 -2.30 5.74 32.93
CA MET A 1 -1.42 5.55 31.76
C MET A 1 -2.14 6.08 30.52
N PHE A 2 -1.71 7.21 29.98
CA PHE A 2 -2.36 7.88 28.84
C PHE A 2 -1.88 7.20 27.56
N VAL A 3 -2.73 6.38 26.93
CA VAL A 3 -2.42 5.81 25.61
C VAL A 3 -2.93 6.82 24.58
N PRO A 4 -2.07 7.60 23.90
CA PRO A 4 -2.52 8.59 22.94
C PRO A 4 -3.33 7.90 21.84
N LYS A 5 -4.53 8.43 21.55
CA LYS A 5 -5.37 7.93 20.46
C LYS A 5 -4.61 8.02 19.14
N LEU A 6 -4.70 6.96 18.35
CA LEU A 6 -4.06 6.87 17.04
C LEU A 6 -4.65 7.94 16.10
N PRO A 7 -3.83 8.68 15.34
CA PRO A 7 -4.33 9.60 14.33
C PRO A 7 -5.21 8.87 13.28
N PRO A 8 -6.17 9.58 12.66
CA PRO A 8 -7.06 8.99 11.66
C PRO A 8 -6.26 8.30 10.54
N ARG A 9 -6.80 7.20 10.01
CA ARG A 9 -6.12 6.33 9.04
C ARG A 9 -6.23 6.86 7.60
N ILE A 10 -6.15 8.18 7.45
CA ILE A 10 -6.06 8.87 6.16
C ILE A 10 -4.58 8.98 5.84
N SER A 11 -4.12 8.35 4.76
CA SER A 11 -2.69 8.33 4.40
C SER A 11 -2.52 8.37 2.89
N THR A 12 -1.53 9.14 2.44
CA THR A 12 -1.18 9.24 1.01
C THR A 12 -0.52 7.94 0.54
N LEU A 13 -0.47 7.70 -0.78
CA LEU A 13 0.22 6.55 -1.37
C LEU A 13 1.66 6.44 -0.86
N THR A 14 2.38 7.56 -0.84
CA THR A 14 3.78 7.65 -0.38
C THR A 14 3.92 7.37 1.11
N GLN A 15 2.92 7.74 1.93
CA GLN A 15 2.89 7.35 3.35
C GLN A 15 2.58 5.86 3.52
N GLN A 16 1.75 5.28 2.65
CA GLN A 16 1.50 3.83 2.65
C GLN A 16 2.75 3.06 2.22
N LEU A 17 3.46 3.52 1.19
CA LEU A 17 4.76 2.99 0.78
C LEU A 17 5.78 3.08 1.93
N ALA A 18 5.93 4.27 2.54
CA ALA A 18 6.80 4.46 3.69
C ALA A 18 6.45 3.50 4.84
N ARG A 19 5.17 3.27 5.11
CA ARG A 19 4.73 2.28 6.10
C ARG A 19 5.10 0.86 5.71
N ASN A 20 4.89 0.44 4.47
CA ASN A 20 5.24 -0.92 4.02
C ASN A 20 6.75 -1.18 4.21
N LEU A 21 7.59 -0.16 4.00
CA LEU A 21 9.03 -0.23 4.29
C LEU A 21 9.36 -0.36 5.79
N TYR A 22 8.48 0.07 6.69
CA TYR A 22 8.65 0.00 8.15
C TYR A 22 7.95 -1.18 8.83
N ASP A 23 6.88 -1.73 8.25
CA ASP A 23 6.13 -2.85 8.82
C ASP A 23 6.98 -4.14 8.86
N THR A 24 8.04 -4.23 8.05
CA THR A 24 9.12 -5.24 8.18
C THR A 24 9.88 -5.19 9.51
N ILE A 25 9.75 -4.12 10.29
CA ILE A 25 10.48 -3.88 11.55
C ILE A 25 9.58 -4.09 12.80
N GLY A 26 8.32 -4.52 12.64
CA GLY A 26 7.52 -5.10 13.74
C GLY A 26 7.01 -4.12 14.82
N PHE A 27 6.78 -2.84 14.49
CA PHE A 27 6.38 -1.85 15.51
C PHE A 27 4.86 -1.75 15.74
N LYS A 28 4.45 -1.72 17.03
CA LYS A 28 3.08 -1.38 17.44
C LYS A 28 2.66 -0.03 16.87
N LYS A 29 1.37 0.10 16.51
CA LYS A 29 0.75 1.34 16.03
C LYS A 29 0.87 2.44 17.10
N THR A 30 1.90 3.27 16.99
CA THR A 30 2.19 4.39 17.91
C THR A 30 2.25 5.71 17.13
N VAL A 31 2.08 6.83 17.84
CA VAL A 31 2.24 8.18 17.27
C VAL A 31 3.64 8.38 16.70
N THR A 32 4.67 7.88 17.39
CA THR A 32 6.07 7.92 16.95
C THR A 32 6.27 7.25 15.59
N ARG A 33 5.63 6.08 15.37
CA ARG A 33 5.65 5.40 14.07
C ARG A 33 5.03 6.27 12.97
N LYS A 34 3.92 6.97 13.26
CA LYS A 34 3.25 7.83 12.29
C LYS A 34 4.09 9.07 11.91
N ILE A 35 4.84 9.63 12.86
CA ILE A 35 5.79 10.71 12.57
C ILE A 35 6.92 10.22 11.66
N LYS A 36 7.49 9.03 11.93
CA LYS A 36 8.49 8.42 11.07
C LYS A 36 7.97 8.18 9.65
N GLU A 37 6.74 7.65 9.50
CA GLU A 37 6.09 7.52 8.19
C GLU A 37 6.02 8.85 7.43
N MET A 38 5.66 9.95 8.10
CA MET A 38 5.58 11.26 7.45
C MET A 38 6.95 11.77 6.99
N ILE A 39 7.97 11.69 7.85
CA ILE A 39 9.33 12.15 7.52
C ILE A 39 9.87 11.37 6.33
N THR A 40 9.70 10.05 6.33
CA THR A 40 10.15 9.18 5.25
C THR A 40 9.37 9.40 3.97
N ALA A 41 8.06 9.60 4.05
CA ALA A 41 7.27 9.99 2.88
C ALA A 41 7.79 11.30 2.27
N ILE A 42 8.14 12.30 3.08
CA ILE A 42 8.73 13.55 2.58
C ILE A 42 10.08 13.30 1.90
N GLN A 43 10.92 12.41 2.46
CA GLN A 43 12.20 12.07 1.84
C GLN A 43 12.01 11.36 0.49
N ILE A 44 11.06 10.41 0.41
CA ILE A 44 10.71 9.71 -0.82
C ILE A 44 10.23 10.70 -1.89
N GLU A 45 9.29 11.57 -1.55
CA GLU A 45 8.76 12.62 -2.45
C GLU A 45 9.82 13.61 -2.96
N LYS A 46 10.89 13.82 -2.18
CA LYS A 46 12.02 14.67 -2.60
C LYS A 46 13.01 13.96 -3.50
N THR A 47 13.04 12.63 -3.47
CA THR A 47 14.05 11.81 -4.15
C THR A 47 13.52 11.23 -5.45
N TYR A 48 12.24 10.85 -5.47
CA TYR A 48 11.62 10.10 -6.56
C TYR A 48 10.45 10.88 -7.15
N THR A 49 10.25 10.69 -8.45
CA THR A 49 9.08 11.16 -9.19
C THR A 49 7.83 10.41 -8.76
N LYS A 50 6.65 10.96 -9.11
CA LYS A 50 5.36 10.33 -8.78
C LYS A 50 5.20 8.96 -9.43
N ASP A 51 5.73 8.79 -10.63
CA ASP A 51 5.64 7.53 -11.38
C ASP A 51 6.52 6.45 -10.73
N GLU A 52 7.76 6.79 -10.34
CA GLU A 52 8.63 5.88 -9.57
C GLU A 52 8.03 5.50 -8.21
N ILE A 53 7.37 6.45 -7.52
CA ILE A 53 6.70 6.19 -6.25
C ILE A 53 5.52 5.23 -6.45
N LEU A 54 4.75 5.41 -7.52
CA LEU A 54 3.65 4.53 -7.86
C LEU A 54 4.15 3.12 -8.19
N GLU A 55 5.21 3.02 -8.99
CA GLU A 55 5.83 1.74 -9.32
C GLU A 55 6.33 1.01 -8.07
N MET A 56 7.10 1.69 -7.21
CA MET A 56 7.56 1.14 -5.93
C MET A 56 6.39 0.71 -5.03
N TYR A 57 5.30 1.47 -5.02
CA TYR A 57 4.10 1.10 -4.28
C TYR A 57 3.45 -0.17 -4.83
N LEU A 58 3.19 -0.22 -6.14
CA LEU A 58 2.55 -1.37 -6.78
C LEU A 58 3.38 -2.64 -6.65
N ASN A 59 4.71 -2.53 -6.62
CA ASN A 59 5.62 -3.65 -6.42
C ASN A 59 5.77 -4.09 -4.95
N SER A 60 5.40 -3.27 -3.98
CA SER A 60 5.52 -3.60 -2.54
C SER A 60 4.21 -3.99 -1.87
N VAL A 61 3.07 -3.68 -2.47
CA VAL A 61 1.76 -3.89 -1.86
C VAL A 61 1.31 -5.35 -1.93
N HIS A 62 0.54 -5.78 -0.93
CA HIS A 62 -0.01 -7.12 -0.84
C HIS A 62 -1.40 -7.20 -1.48
N PHE A 63 -1.57 -8.08 -2.47
CA PHE A 63 -2.81 -8.32 -3.21
C PHE A 63 -3.65 -9.49 -2.65
N GLY A 64 -3.28 -10.06 -1.51
CA GLY A 64 -3.94 -11.24 -0.94
C GLY A 64 -3.18 -12.54 -1.17
N HIS A 65 -3.48 -13.56 -0.35
CA HIS A 65 -2.90 -14.91 -0.47
C HIS A 65 -1.37 -14.98 -0.50
N GLY A 66 -0.66 -14.06 0.16
CA GLY A 66 0.80 -14.01 0.15
C GLY A 66 1.39 -13.46 -1.14
N THR A 67 0.59 -12.80 -1.98
CA THR A 67 1.00 -12.23 -3.26
C THR A 67 1.40 -10.78 -3.06
N TYR A 68 2.66 -10.46 -3.32
CA TYR A 68 3.21 -9.12 -3.19
C TYR A 68 3.71 -8.64 -4.56
N GLY A 69 3.32 -7.42 -4.92
CA GLY A 69 3.67 -6.85 -6.21
C GLY A 69 2.64 -7.12 -7.30
N VAL A 70 2.45 -6.14 -8.18
CA VAL A 70 1.47 -6.19 -9.27
C VAL A 70 1.79 -7.29 -10.28
N GLU A 71 3.07 -7.55 -10.55
CA GLU A 71 3.51 -8.62 -11.46
C GLU A 71 3.13 -10.01 -10.93
N ALA A 72 3.40 -10.27 -9.66
CA ALA A 72 2.99 -11.52 -9.02
C ALA A 72 1.46 -11.67 -8.99
N ALA A 73 0.73 -10.57 -8.84
CA ALA A 73 -0.73 -10.57 -8.88
C ALA A 73 -1.26 -10.87 -10.29
N ALA A 74 -0.71 -10.25 -11.34
CA ALA A 74 -1.06 -10.51 -12.74
C ALA A 74 -0.91 -12.00 -13.07
N LYS A 75 0.26 -12.58 -12.73
CA LYS A 75 0.55 -14.00 -12.91
C LYS A 75 -0.41 -14.89 -12.13
N ARG A 76 -0.72 -14.54 -10.87
CA ARG A 76 -1.57 -15.37 -10.00
C ARG A 76 -3.04 -15.37 -10.41
N PHE A 77 -3.61 -14.19 -10.68
CA PHE A 77 -5.04 -14.03 -10.88
C PHE A 77 -5.46 -14.19 -12.35
N PHE A 78 -4.56 -13.91 -13.30
CA PHE A 78 -4.89 -13.89 -14.73
C PHE A 78 -3.94 -14.70 -15.61
N ALA A 79 -2.85 -15.27 -15.05
CA ALA A 79 -1.81 -15.98 -15.79
C ALA A 79 -1.19 -15.14 -16.92
N LYS A 80 -0.99 -13.85 -16.66
CA LYS A 80 -0.43 -12.84 -17.58
C LYS A 80 0.74 -12.10 -16.95
N GLU A 81 1.60 -11.50 -17.77
CA GLU A 81 2.51 -10.45 -17.33
C GLU A 81 1.71 -9.17 -17.03
N ALA A 82 2.20 -8.29 -16.14
CA ALA A 82 1.46 -7.08 -15.76
C ALA A 82 1.20 -6.14 -16.95
N GLU A 83 2.08 -6.14 -17.95
CA GLU A 83 1.92 -5.33 -19.17
C GLU A 83 0.79 -5.81 -20.10
N ASP A 84 0.38 -7.08 -19.98
CA ASP A 84 -0.66 -7.71 -20.81
C ASP A 84 -2.07 -7.62 -20.20
N LEU A 85 -2.20 -6.96 -19.04
CA LEU A 85 -3.49 -6.83 -18.36
C LEU A 85 -4.45 -5.91 -19.12
N SER A 86 -5.71 -6.32 -19.21
CA SER A 86 -6.78 -5.44 -19.68
C SER A 86 -7.12 -4.38 -18.62
N ILE A 87 -7.83 -3.33 -19.03
CA ILE A 87 -8.30 -2.28 -18.12
C ILE A 87 -9.21 -2.88 -17.03
N ASP A 88 -10.05 -3.85 -17.39
CA ASP A 88 -10.96 -4.51 -16.45
C ASP A 88 -10.18 -5.34 -15.41
N GLU A 89 -9.13 -6.05 -15.84
CA GLU A 89 -8.27 -6.83 -14.94
C GLU A 89 -7.45 -5.92 -14.02
N CYS A 90 -6.97 -4.79 -14.53
CA CYS A 90 -6.33 -3.74 -13.73
C CYS A 90 -7.29 -3.20 -12.67
N ALA A 91 -8.54 -2.92 -13.04
CA ALA A 91 -9.56 -2.43 -12.10
C ALA A 91 -9.84 -3.45 -10.99
N LEU A 92 -9.87 -4.75 -11.30
CA LEU A 92 -10.00 -5.81 -10.31
C LEU A 92 -8.81 -5.83 -9.34
N LEU A 93 -7.57 -5.75 -9.84
CA LEU A 93 -6.38 -5.70 -8.98
C LEU A 93 -6.36 -4.47 -8.08
N VAL A 94 -6.74 -3.30 -8.60
CA VAL A 94 -6.86 -2.07 -7.81
C VAL A 94 -7.90 -2.23 -6.69
N GLY A 95 -9.00 -2.95 -6.95
CA GLY A 95 -10.00 -3.28 -5.94
C GLY A 95 -9.51 -4.17 -4.80
N LEU A 96 -8.43 -4.92 -5.01
CA LEU A 96 -7.78 -5.76 -3.99
C LEU A 96 -6.78 -4.98 -3.11
N LEU A 97 -6.40 -3.76 -3.53
CA LEU A 97 -5.43 -2.96 -2.79
C LEU A 97 -5.98 -2.56 -1.41
N PRO A 98 -5.10 -2.45 -0.39
CA PRO A 98 -5.50 -2.04 0.94
C PRO A 98 -6.09 -0.63 0.93
N ALA A 99 -7.42 -0.54 1.05
CA ALA A 99 -8.13 0.73 1.11
C ALA A 99 -8.10 1.35 2.52
N PRO A 100 -8.13 2.70 2.63
CA PRO A 100 -8.43 3.38 3.88
C PRO A 100 -9.79 2.90 4.41
N PRO A 101 -9.96 2.71 5.74
CA PRO A 101 -11.25 2.32 6.29
C PRO A 101 -12.30 3.37 5.92
N GLY A 102 -13.32 2.94 5.16
CA GLY A 102 -14.42 3.79 4.69
C GLY A 102 -14.59 3.88 3.18
N ILE A 103 -13.62 3.42 2.36
CA ILE A 103 -13.72 3.59 0.90
C ILE A 103 -14.10 2.31 0.14
N HIS A 104 -13.66 1.11 0.51
CA HIS A 104 -14.30 -0.13 0.02
C HIS A 104 -14.08 -1.28 1.01
N ARG A 105 -15.18 -1.77 1.59
CA ARG A 105 -15.27 -3.09 2.21
C ARG A 105 -16.46 -3.78 1.57
N PHE A 106 -16.23 -4.55 0.50
CA PHE A 106 -17.18 -5.59 0.14
C PHE A 106 -17.07 -6.65 1.23
N ASP A 107 -17.91 -6.49 2.25
CA ASP A 107 -18.08 -7.46 3.32
C ASP A 107 -18.76 -8.69 2.72
N THR A 108 -17.97 -9.63 2.18
CA THR A 108 -18.44 -11.01 2.03
C THR A 108 -18.48 -11.60 3.43
N ARG A 109 -19.69 -11.59 4.01
CA ARG A 109 -20.05 -12.50 5.10
C ARG A 109 -19.80 -13.95 4.70
#